data_AF-A0A923NGT5-F1
#
_entry.id   AF-A0A923NGT5-F1
#
_cell.length_a   1.000
_cell.length_b   1.000
_cell.length_c   1.000
_cell.angle_alpha   90.00
_cell.angle_beta   90.00
_cell.angle_gamma   90.00
#
_symmetry.space_group_name_H-M   'P 1'
#
loop_
_entity.id
_entity.type
_entity.pdbx_description
1 polymer ?
#
loop_
_entity_poly.entity_id
_entity_poly.type
_entity_poly.pdbx_seq_one_letter_code
_entity_poly.pdbx_strand_id
1 'polypeptide(L)'
;MHKIKLVPDKPFYNNCDITVFDVTEGREKKRCKITVEYAQVDVKQLQEEGRDYEGAVKYYEEWIYAVVRHYIADDWECSGGLEEIMDIVKEHIQPYFQEA
;
A
#
# COMPACT_ATOMS: atom_id res chain seq x y z
N MET A 1 3.65 -17.88 -10.76
CA MET A 1 4.16 -16.89 -9.80
C MET A 1 4.84 -15.74 -10.53
N HIS A 2 4.21 -14.57 -10.51
CA HIS A 2 4.76 -13.31 -11.03
C HIS A 2 5.65 -12.64 -9.99
N LYS A 3 6.74 -11.99 -10.43
CA LYS A 3 7.54 -11.09 -9.59
C LYS A 3 7.06 -9.67 -9.82
N ILE A 4 6.53 -9.02 -8.79
CA ILE A 4 6.01 -7.66 -8.90
C ILE A 4 6.88 -6.70 -8.10
N LYS A 5 7.32 -5.62 -8.72
CA LYS A 5 8.02 -4.51 -8.06
C LYS A 5 7.04 -3.37 -7.90
N LEU A 6 6.93 -2.86 -6.67
CA LEU A 6 6.16 -1.68 -6.35
C LEU A 6 7.13 -0.49 -6.27
N VAL A 7 6.71 0.66 -6.78
CA VAL A 7 7.51 1.88 -6.71
C VAL A 7 6.59 3.01 -6.28
N PRO A 8 6.73 3.55 -5.07
CA PRO A 8 5.97 4.73 -4.67
C PRO A 8 6.41 5.94 -5.52
N ASP A 9 5.43 6.68 -6.01
CA ASP A 9 5.66 8.03 -6.49
C ASP A 9 5.76 8.98 -5.29
N LYS A 10 6.07 10.26 -5.55
CA LYS A 10 6.13 11.28 -4.49
C LYS A 10 4.82 11.27 -3.68
N PRO A 11 4.86 11.04 -2.35
CA PRO A 11 3.66 10.98 -1.55
C PRO A 11 2.99 12.36 -1.46
N PHE A 12 1.67 12.33 -1.41
CA PHE A 12 0.84 13.47 -1.03
C PHE A 12 0.44 13.35 0.44
N TYR A 13 -0.11 14.44 0.97
CA TYR A 13 -0.51 14.51 2.38
C TYR A 13 -1.50 13.41 2.80
N ASN A 14 -2.36 12.95 1.89
CA ASN A 14 -3.44 12.01 2.18
C ASN A 14 -3.44 10.76 1.29
N ASN A 15 -2.48 10.62 0.37
CA ASN A 15 -2.37 9.44 -0.48
C ASN A 15 -0.97 9.26 -1.06
N CYS A 16 -0.68 8.05 -1.50
CA CYS A 16 0.51 7.71 -2.25
C CYS A 16 0.12 6.90 -3.50
N ASP A 17 0.54 7.40 -4.65
CA ASP A 17 0.48 6.65 -5.90
C ASP A 17 1.62 5.62 -5.95
N ILE A 18 1.32 4.40 -6.38
CA ILE A 18 2.28 3.31 -6.50
C ILE A 18 2.24 2.82 -7.95
N THR A 19 3.38 2.94 -8.64
CA THR A 19 3.54 2.31 -9.94
C THR A 19 3.87 0.83 -9.77
N VAL A 20 3.11 -0.03 -10.47
CA VAL A 20 3.29 -1.48 -10.42
C VAL A 20 4.02 -1.98 -11.66
N PHE A 21 5.14 -2.66 -11.46
CA PHE A 21 5.92 -3.29 -12.52
C PHE A 21 5.92 -4.81 -12.38
N ASP A 22 5.68 -5.51 -13.48
CA ASP A 22 5.97 -6.94 -13.58
C ASP A 22 7.42 -7.11 -14.04
N VAL A 23 8.23 -7.81 -13.25
CA VAL A 23 9.65 -8.06 -13.48
C VAL A 23 9.98 -9.54 -13.66
N THR A 24 8.96 -10.39 -13.89
CA THR A 24 9.11 -11.85 -13.98
C THR A 24 10.12 -12.29 -15.04
N GLU A 25 10.18 -11.59 -16.17
CA GLU A 25 11.08 -11.87 -17.29
C GLU A 25 12.43 -11.14 -17.20
N GLY A 26 12.78 -10.58 -16.04
CA GLY A 26 14.01 -9.80 -15.85
C GLY A 26 14.01 -8.41 -16.51
N ARG A 27 12.87 -7.99 -17.09
CA ARG A 27 12.64 -6.64 -17.61
C ARG A 27 11.48 -5.98 -16.86
N GLU A 28 11.57 -4.68 -16.64
CA GLU A 28 10.48 -3.92 -16.02
C GLU A 28 9.36 -3.65 -17.02
N LYS A 29 8.20 -4.28 -16.83
CA LYS A 29 6.98 -3.99 -17.58
C LYS A 29 5.98 -3.28 -16.69
N LYS A 30 5.79 -1.98 -16.91
CA LYS A 30 4.74 -1.20 -16.21
C LYS A 30 3.37 -1.80 -16.52
N ARG A 31 2.59 -2.10 -15.48
CA ARG A 31 1.24 -2.66 -15.58
C ARG A 31 0.20 -1.58 -15.38
N CYS A 32 0.19 -0.96 -14.21
CA CYS A 32 -0.74 0.09 -13.85
C CYS A 32 -0.15 0.97 -12.74
N LYS A 33 -0.99 1.85 -12.22
CA LYS A 33 -0.76 2.61 -11.01
C LYS A 33 -1.94 2.34 -10.07
N ILE A 34 -1.66 2.15 -8.80
CA ILE A 34 -2.68 2.07 -7.74
C ILE A 34 -2.46 3.27 -6.80
N THR A 35 -3.52 3.74 -6.15
CA THR A 35 -3.45 4.85 -5.20
C THR A 35 -3.86 4.32 -3.84
N VAL A 36 -2.97 4.40 -2.84
CA VAL A 36 -3.30 4.13 -1.45
C VAL A 36 -3.75 5.44 -0.83
N GLU A 37 -5.01 5.51 -0.40
CA GLU A 37 -5.56 6.66 0.32
C GLU A 37 -5.44 6.42 1.82
N TYR A 38 -4.90 7.41 2.54
CA TYR A 38 -4.73 7.40 3.99
C TYR A 38 -5.17 8.74 4.58
N ALA A 39 -6.25 9.32 4.05
CA ALA A 39 -6.81 10.54 4.60
C ALA A 39 -7.34 10.28 6.00
N GLN A 40 -7.51 11.36 6.78
CA GLN A 40 -8.09 11.27 8.12
C GLN A 40 -9.43 10.52 8.14
N VAL A 41 -10.26 10.65 7.09
CA VAL A 41 -11.56 9.98 7.02
C VAL A 41 -11.41 8.46 6.90
N ASP A 42 -10.41 8.00 6.14
CA ASP A 42 -10.11 6.58 5.95
C ASP A 42 -9.60 5.98 7.26
N VAL A 43 -8.69 6.68 7.93
CA VAL A 43 -8.15 6.24 9.23
C VAL A 43 -9.24 6.23 10.30
N LYS A 44 -10.13 7.23 10.31
CA LYS A 44 -11.27 7.29 11.24
C LYS A 44 -12.23 6.13 11.02
N GLN A 45 -12.47 5.72 9.78
CA GLN A 45 -13.28 4.53 9.50
C GLN A 45 -12.64 3.27 10.10
N LEU A 46 -11.31 3.10 9.95
CA LEU A 46 -10.60 1.98 10.56
C LEU A 46 -10.70 1.99 12.09
N GLN A 47 -10.65 3.17 12.72
CA GLN A 47 -10.86 3.33 14.16
C GLN A 47 -12.30 2.98 14.58
N GLU A 48 -13.31 3.38 13.79
CA GLU A 48 -14.72 3.05 14.02
C GLU A 48 -14.99 1.54 13.87
N GLU A 49 -14.21 0.84 13.04
CA GLU A 49 -14.16 -0.62 12.96
C GLU A 49 -13.43 -1.28 14.15
N GLY A 50 -12.91 -0.49 15.09
CA GLY A 50 -12.21 -0.96 16.28
C GLY A 50 -10.75 -1.33 16.05
N ARG A 51 -10.12 -0.86 14.96
CA ARG A 51 -8.70 -1.11 14.68
C ARG A 51 -7.83 -0.10 15.42
N ASP A 52 -6.78 -0.60 16.06
CA ASP A 52 -5.69 0.19 16.59
C ASP A 52 -4.65 0.50 15.50
N TYR A 53 -3.57 1.19 15.87
CA TYR A 53 -2.50 1.57 14.93
C TYR A 53 -1.91 0.35 14.20
N GLU A 54 -1.58 -0.72 14.93
CA GLU A 54 -1.02 -1.93 14.34
C GLU A 54 -2.03 -2.60 13.38
N GLY A 55 -3.30 -2.65 13.78
CA GLY A 55 -4.40 -3.15 12.95
C GLY A 55 -4.63 -2.33 11.68
N ALA A 56 -4.45 -1.01 11.74
CA ALA A 56 -4.56 -0.13 10.57
C ALA A 56 -3.36 -0.29 9.62
N VAL A 57 -2.13 -0.36 10.14
CA VAL A 57 -0.93 -0.64 9.33
C VAL A 57 -1.09 -1.97 8.59
N LYS A 58 -1.51 -3.02 9.31
CA LYS A 58 -1.74 -4.33 8.71
C LYS A 58 -2.84 -4.31 7.65
N TYR A 59 -3.91 -3.54 7.87
CA TYR A 59 -4.97 -3.37 6.87
C TYR A 59 -4.43 -2.82 5.55
N TYR A 60 -3.59 -1.77 5.58
CA TYR A 60 -3.02 -1.21 4.35
C TYR A 60 -2.10 -2.18 3.62
N GLU A 61 -1.27 -2.93 4.35
CA GLU A 61 -0.41 -3.97 3.77
C GLU A 61 -1.26 -5.04 3.05
N GLU A 62 -2.27 -5.57 3.74
CA GLU A 62 -3.19 -6.57 3.19
C GLU A 62 -3.97 -6.02 1.99
N TRP A 63 -4.40 -4.77 2.05
CA TRP A 63 -5.12 -4.09 0.97
C TRP A 63 -4.26 -3.97 -0.29
N ILE A 64 -3.01 -3.50 -0.17
CA ILE A 64 -2.08 -3.42 -1.30
C ILE A 64 -1.90 -4.81 -1.92
N TYR A 65 -1.70 -5.83 -1.07
CA TYR A 65 -1.54 -7.19 -1.54
C TYR A 65 -2.77 -7.70 -2.31
N ALA A 66 -3.97 -7.48 -1.76
CA ALA A 66 -5.23 -7.90 -2.36
C ALA A 66 -5.50 -7.20 -3.69
N VAL A 67 -5.24 -5.89 -3.79
CA VAL A 67 -5.45 -5.11 -5.01
C VAL A 67 -4.53 -5.59 -6.13
N VAL A 68 -3.24 -5.76 -5.86
CA VAL A 68 -2.28 -6.28 -6.87
C VAL A 68 -2.67 -7.70 -7.27
N ARG A 69 -3.04 -8.55 -6.31
CA ARG A 69 -3.47 -9.92 -6.59
C ARG A 69 -4.68 -9.96 -7.52
N HIS A 70 -5.71 -9.20 -7.19
CA HIS A 70 -6.99 -9.26 -7.89
C HIS A 70 -6.92 -8.67 -9.30
N TYR A 71 -6.24 -7.54 -9.48
CA TYR A 71 -6.26 -6.80 -10.74
C TYR A 71 -5.05 -7.03 -11.64
N ILE A 72 -3.95 -7.59 -11.12
CA ILE A 72 -2.67 -7.60 -11.84
C ILE A 72 -2.16 -9.04 -12.02
N ALA A 73 -2.05 -9.81 -10.94
CA ALA A 73 -1.53 -11.17 -10.97
C ALA A 73 -2.04 -12.01 -9.79
N ASP A 74 -2.85 -13.04 -10.04
CA ASP A 74 -3.45 -13.87 -8.98
C ASP A 74 -2.42 -14.63 -8.13
N ASP A 75 -1.33 -15.10 -8.76
CA ASP A 75 -0.19 -15.73 -8.07
C ASP A 75 1.08 -14.88 -8.27
N TRP A 76 1.50 -14.19 -7.20
CA TRP A 76 2.64 -13.26 -7.25
C TRP A 76 3.41 -13.17 -5.94
N GLU A 77 4.67 -12.74 -6.05
CA GLU A 77 5.54 -12.36 -4.94
C GLU A 77 6.03 -10.92 -5.10
N CYS A 78 6.11 -10.20 -3.98
CA CYS A 78 6.65 -8.85 -3.96
C CYS A 78 8.19 -8.90 -4.04
N SER A 79 8.72 -8.37 -5.12
CA SER A 79 10.16 -8.26 -5.37
C SER A 79 10.81 -7.01 -4.75
N GLY A 80 10.00 -6.04 -4.30
CA GLY A 80 10.49 -4.85 -3.60
C GLY A 80 9.51 -3.69 -3.56
N GLY A 81 9.83 -2.68 -2.75
CA GLY A 81 9.11 -1.40 -2.62
C GLY A 81 7.95 -1.38 -1.63
N LEU A 82 7.46 -2.55 -1.19
CA LEU A 82 6.39 -2.62 -0.20
C LEU A 82 6.78 -1.97 1.14
N GLU A 83 7.99 -2.24 1.63
CA GLU A 83 8.47 -1.66 2.90
C GLU A 83 8.49 -0.12 2.85
N GLU A 84 9.01 0.45 1.76
CA GLU A 84 9.04 1.90 1.53
C GLU A 84 7.62 2.51 1.52
N ILE A 85 6.67 1.85 0.85
CA ILE A 85 5.27 2.28 0.83
C ILE A 85 4.67 2.22 2.24
N MET A 86 4.93 1.13 2.97
CA MET A 86 4.41 0.98 4.31
C MET A 86 5.00 1.98 5.29
N ASP A 87 6.26 2.40 5.11
CA ASP A 87 6.86 3.44 5.93
C ASP A 87 6.22 4.81 5.68
N ILE A 88 5.91 5.14 4.41
CA ILE A 88 5.12 6.34 4.05
C ILE A 88 3.75 6.29 4.74
N VAL A 89 3.05 5.16 4.66
CA VAL A 89 1.72 5.00 5.27
C VAL A 89 1.80 5.15 6.79
N LYS A 90 2.73 4.45 7.45
CA LYS A 90 2.95 4.53 8.91
C LYS A 90 3.17 5.98 9.36
N GLU A 91 4.05 6.70 8.68
CA GLU A 91 4.36 8.11 9.00
C GLU A 91 3.10 8.99 8.96
N HIS A 92 2.26 8.81 7.94
CA HIS A 92 1.07 9.64 7.76
C HIS A 92 -0.08 9.27 8.71
N ILE A 93 -0.26 7.99 9.03
CA ILE A 93 -1.39 7.58 9.88
C ILE A 93 -1.08 7.64 11.38
N GLN A 94 0.19 7.55 11.77
CA GLN A 94 0.62 7.52 13.17
C GLN A 94 0.03 8.67 14.02
N PRO A 95 -0.01 9.94 13.57
CA PRO A 95 -0.58 11.04 14.37
C PRO A 95 -2.03 10.82 14.78
N TYR A 96 -2.84 10.16 13.93
CA TYR A 96 -4.27 9.93 14.21
C TYR A 96 -4.54 8.92 15.32
N PHE A 97 -3.52 8.14 15.74
CA PHE A 97 -3.62 7.17 16.83
C PHE A 97 -2.92 7.62 18.11
N GLN A 98 -2.20 8.74 18.09
CA GLN A 98 -1.52 9.31 19.27
C GLN A 98 -2.37 10.34 20.01
N GLU A 99 -3.41 10.88 19.36
CA GLU A 99 -4.35 11.86 19.94
C GLU A 99 -5.64 11.21 20.50
N ALA A 100 -5.63 9.90 20.77
CA ALA A 100 -6.77 9.15 21.31
C ALA A 100 -6.84 9.16 22.86
#